data_AF-A0A2V6H366-F1
#
_entry.id   AF-A0A2V6H366-F1
#
_cell.length_a   1.000
_cell.length_b   1.000
_cell.length_c   1.000
_cell.angle_alpha   90.00
_cell.angle_beta   90.00
_cell.angle_gamma   90.00
#
_symmetry.space_group_name_H-M   'P 1'
#
loop_
_entity.id
_entity.type
_entity.pdbx_description
1 polymer ?
#
loop_
_entity_poly.entity_id
_entity_poly.type
_entity_poly.pdbx_seq_one_letter_code
_entity_poly.pdbx_strand_id
1 'polypeptide(L)' 'MKKKPNKTNRNGMRDDYNFSHAQRGRYARRYSEGTNVVVLAPDVAKVFSNSKKVNASLRKLIRAEAST' A
#
# COMPACT_ATOMS: atom_id res chain seq x y z
N MET A 1 34.31 35.98 -2.35
CA MET A 1 33.75 35.20 -1.22
C MET A 1 34.28 33.77 -1.29
N LYS A 2 35.04 33.30 -0.30
CA LYS A 2 35.52 31.91 -0.29
C LYS A 2 34.40 30.99 0.23
N LYS A 3 33.87 30.13 -0.64
CA LYS A 3 32.85 29.13 -0.29
C LYS A 3 33.53 28.06 0.59
N LYS A 4 33.04 27.88 1.82
CA LYS A 4 33.54 26.82 2.71
C LYS A 4 33.21 25.45 2.10
N PRO A 5 34.12 24.47 2.16
CA PRO A 5 33.88 23.14 1.61
C PRO A 5 32.72 22.50 2.36
N ASN A 6 31.69 22.10 1.63
CA ASN A 6 30.52 21.46 2.21
C ASN A 6 30.94 20.09 2.72
N LYS A 7 30.82 19.87 4.03
CA LYS A 7 31.27 18.65 4.70
C LYS A 7 30.24 17.57 4.40
N THR A 8 30.32 16.95 3.23
CA THR A 8 29.46 15.83 2.85
C THR A 8 29.61 14.74 3.90
N ASN A 9 28.49 14.33 4.48
CA ASN A 9 28.41 13.24 5.44
C ASN A 9 29.14 12.01 4.86
N ARG A 10 30.12 11.47 5.62
CA ARG A 10 31.09 10.45 5.16
C ARG A 10 30.45 9.14 4.66
N ASN A 11 29.14 8.99 4.87
CA ASN A 11 28.38 7.79 4.56
C ASN A 11 27.49 7.94 3.31
N GLY A 12 27.65 9.02 2.53
CA GLY A 12 26.85 9.25 1.31
C GLY A 12 25.36 9.55 1.57
N MET A 13 24.97 9.77 2.83
CA MET A 13 23.61 10.13 3.20
C MET A 13 23.33 11.60 2.86
N ARG A 14 22.15 11.87 2.30
CA ARG A 14 21.69 13.23 1.97
C ARG A 14 21.25 13.95 3.25
N ASP A 15 21.49 15.25 3.32
CA ASP A 15 21.17 16.08 4.49
C ASP A 15 19.67 16.10 4.82
N ASP A 16 18.80 15.91 3.82
CA ASP A 16 17.34 15.88 3.97
C ASP A 16 16.80 14.59 4.63
N TYR A 17 17.65 13.57 4.81
CA TYR A 17 17.21 12.30 5.37
C TYR A 17 17.19 12.34 6.89
N ASN A 18 15.99 12.43 7.45
CA ASN A 18 15.77 12.26 8.88
C ASN A 18 15.32 10.81 9.21
N PHE A 19 16.25 10.02 9.74
CA PHE A 19 15.98 8.66 10.23
C PHE A 19 15.73 8.59 11.76
N SER A 20 15.54 9.70 12.46
CA SER A 20 15.30 9.71 13.93
C SER A 20 14.09 8.87 14.36
N HIS A 21 13.13 8.67 13.45
CA HIS A 21 11.93 7.87 13.65
C HIS A 21 11.92 6.55 12.86
N ALA A 22 13.08 6.14 12.32
CA ALA A 22 13.18 4.92 11.55
C ALA A 22 12.99 3.69 12.46
N GLN A 23 12.03 2.84 12.09
CA GLN A 23 11.74 1.60 12.81
C GLN A 23 11.92 0.41 11.87
N ARG A 24 12.83 -0.51 12.23
CA ARG A 24 13.01 -1.76 11.50
C ARG A 24 11.70 -2.54 11.46
N GLY A 25 11.29 -2.95 10.26
CA GLY A 25 10.10 -3.79 10.08
C GLY A 25 8.76 -3.10 10.38
N ARG A 26 8.66 -1.76 10.34
CA ARG A 26 7.40 -1.01 10.61
C ARG A 26 6.17 -1.58 9.88
N TYR A 27 6.36 -2.14 8.68
CA TYR A 27 5.29 -2.72 7.86
C TYR A 27 5.43 -4.22 7.62
N ALA A 28 6.40 -4.89 8.24
CA ALA A 28 6.67 -6.32 8.01
C ALA A 28 5.45 -7.19 8.33
N ARG A 29 4.74 -6.87 9.42
CA ARG A 29 3.49 -7.55 9.82
C ARG A 29 2.36 -7.37 8.78
N ARG A 30 2.18 -6.15 8.27
CA ARG A 30 1.18 -5.86 7.23
C ARG A 30 1.51 -6.55 5.91
N TYR A 31 2.80 -6.74 5.64
CA TYR A 31 3.25 -7.48 4.46
C TYR A 31 2.97 -8.97 4.59
N SER A 32 3.22 -9.57 5.76
CA SER A 32 2.92 -11.00 6.01
C SER A 32 1.43 -11.34 6.04
N GLU A 33 0.57 -10.36 6.36
CA GLU A 33 -0.89 -10.49 6.27
C GLU A 33 -1.40 -10.58 4.81
N GLY A 34 -0.50 -10.43 3.82
CA GLY A 34 -0.84 -10.41 2.42
C GLY A 34 -1.34 -9.04 1.96
N THR A 35 -1.32 -8.80 0.66
CA THR A 35 -1.89 -7.57 0.11
C THR A 35 -3.40 -7.73 0.02
N ASN A 36 -4.17 -6.82 0.63
CA ASN A 36 -5.64 -6.81 0.57
C ASN A 36 -6.15 -6.30 -0.79
N VAL A 37 -5.43 -6.62 -1.88
CA VAL A 37 -5.71 -6.18 -3.25
C VAL A 37 -6.11 -7.41 -4.04
N VAL A 38 -7.39 -7.49 -4.38
CA VAL A 38 -7.95 -8.53 -5.24
C VAL A 38 -8.06 -7.99 -6.65
N VAL A 39 -7.32 -8.58 -7.59
CA VAL A 39 -7.40 -8.23 -9.01
C VAL A 39 -8.55 -9.00 -9.63
N LEU A 40 -9.50 -8.29 -10.24
CA LEU A 40 -10.61 -8.90 -10.97
C LEU A 40 -10.14 -9.38 -12.33
N ALA A 41 -10.73 -10.47 -12.82
CA ALA A 41 -10.54 -10.89 -14.20
C ALA A 41 -11.03 -9.78 -15.18
N PRO A 42 -10.41 -9.64 -16.37
CA PRO A 42 -10.69 -8.51 -17.27
C PRO A 42 -12.15 -8.40 -17.72
N ASP A 43 -12.82 -9.53 -17.90
CA ASP A 43 -14.25 -9.62 -18.22
C ASP A 43 -15.13 -9.13 -17.07
N VAL A 44 -14.84 -9.54 -15.84
CA VAL A 44 -15.55 -9.09 -14.63
C VAL A 44 -15.33 -7.59 -14.40
N ALA A 45 -14.10 -7.10 -14.61
CA ALA A 45 -13.77 -5.69 -14.50
C ALA A 45 -14.53 -4.81 -15.53
N LYS A 46 -14.85 -5.33 -16.71
CA LYS A 46 -15.67 -4.60 -17.72
C LYS A 46 -17.12 -4.41 -17.25
N VAL A 47 -17.65 -5.36 -16.48
CA VAL A 47 -19.03 -5.29 -15.96
C VAL A 47 -19.13 -4.31 -14.79
N PHE A 48 -18.10 -4.25 -13.93
CA PHE A 48 -18.12 -3.43 -12.72
C PHE A 48 -17.31 -2.14 -12.85
N SER A 49 -18.01 -1.01 -12.82
CA SER A 49 -17.38 0.32 -12.94
C SER A 49 -16.52 0.75 -11.74
N ASN A 50 -16.72 0.18 -10.55
CA ASN A 50 -15.92 0.48 -9.35
C ASN A 50 -16.11 -0.58 -8.24
N SER A 51 -15.22 -0.51 -7.24
CA SER A 51 -15.21 -1.40 -6.07
C SER A 51 -16.51 -1.35 -5.24
N LYS A 52 -17.20 -0.20 -5.17
CA LYS A 52 -18.48 -0.08 -4.43
C LYS A 52 -19.55 -0.99 -5.03
N LYS A 53 -19.65 -1.05 -6.37
CA LYS A 53 -20.60 -1.94 -7.06
C LYS A 53 -20.23 -3.42 -6.88
N VAL A 54 -18.96 -3.77 -7.02
CA VAL A 54 -18.47 -5.15 -6.80
C VAL A 54 -18.84 -5.61 -5.39
N ASN A 55 -18.49 -4.83 -4.37
CA ASN A 55 -18.72 -5.19 -2.98
C ASN A 55 -20.21 -5.27 -2.64
N ALA A 56 -21.04 -4.40 -3.22
CA ALA A 56 -22.49 -4.48 -3.03
C ALA A 56 -23.07 -5.78 -3.59
N SER A 57 -22.64 -6.22 -4.78
CA SER A 57 -23.07 -7.48 -5.38
C SER A 57 -22.60 -8.69 -4.59
N LEU A 58 -21.32 -8.76 -4.21
CA LEU A 58 -20.78 -9.87 -3.43
C LEU A 58 -21.49 -10.02 -2.07
N ARG A 59 -21.78 -8.90 -1.39
CA ARG A 59 -22.54 -8.94 -0.13
C ARG A 59 -23.98 -9.44 -0.29
N LYS A 60 -24.61 -9.24 -1.44
CA LYS A 60 -25.94 -9.81 -1.72
C LYS A 60 -25.85 -11.33 -1.85
N LEU A 61 -24.84 -11.84 -2.55
CA LEU A 61 -24.61 -13.29 -2.68
C LEU A 61 -24.35 -13.94 -1.32
N ILE A 62 -23.48 -13.34 -0.49
CA ILE A 62 -23.20 -13.84 0.87
C ILE A 62 -24.49 -13.94 1.71
N ARG A 63 -25.38 -12.96 1.62
CA ARG A 63 -26.67 -13.00 2.34
C ARG A 63 -27.62 -14.05 1.79
N ALA A 64 -27.57 -14.31 0.49
CA ALA A 64 -28.40 -15.33 -0.13
C ALA A 64 -27.95 -16.74 0.32
N GLU A 65 -26.65 -16.98 0.36
CA GLU A 65 -26.09 -18.24 0.90
C GLU A 65 -26.35 -18.40 2.39
N ALA A 66 -26.22 -17.33 3.20
CA ALA A 66 -26.44 -17.41 4.65
C ALA A 66 -27.91 -17.65 5.06
N SER A 67 -28.85 -17.49 4.13
CA SER A 67 -30.28 -17.77 4.34
C SER A 67 -30.69 -19.16 3.85
N THR A 68 -29.74 -19.97 3.36
CA THR A 68 -29.92 -21.37 2.97
C THR A 68 -29.39 -22.27 4.09
#